data_AF-A0A0L0EWI4-F1
#
_entry.id   AF-A0A0L0EWI4-F1
#
_cell.length_a   1.000
_cell.length_b   1.000
_cell.length_c   1.000
_cell.angle_alpha   90.00
_cell.angle_beta   90.00
_cell.angle_gamma   90.00
#
_symmetry.space_group_name_H-M   'P 1'
#
loop_
_entity.id
_entity.type
_entity.pdbx_description
1 polymer ?
#
loop_
_entity_poly.entity_id
_entity_poly.type
_entity_poly.pdbx_seq_one_letter_code
_entity_poly.pdbx_strand_id
1 'polypeptide(L)'
;MWVSVIFMLAWVCFHSEAYQPSRLMHFVDDCRSEQHSALRQGCQGYLFGFLDALKLNPPHGVDGQCLQAWNPDTLLTALGKAIKQRPELGKQYYYEGINAFIDTQCAARPSS
;
A
#
# COMPACT_ATOMS: atom_id res chain seq x y z
N MET A 1 40.60 -5.17 -20.03
CA MET A 1 39.85 -6.00 -19.05
C MET A 1 39.14 -5.20 -17.97
N TRP A 2 39.65 -4.06 -17.49
CA TRP A 2 39.01 -3.27 -16.43
C TRP A 2 37.71 -2.55 -16.85
N VAL A 3 37.59 -2.11 -18.10
CA VAL A 3 36.41 -1.38 -18.62
C VAL A 3 35.15 -2.25 -18.60
N SER A 4 35.26 -3.55 -18.90
CA SER A 4 34.13 -4.49 -18.94
C SER A 4 33.51 -4.74 -17.56
N VAL A 5 34.31 -4.69 -16.50
CA VAL A 5 33.85 -4.88 -15.12
C VAL A 5 33.05 -3.67 -14.64
N ILE A 6 33.47 -2.46 -15.02
CA ILE A 6 32.75 -1.21 -14.70
C ILE A 6 31.38 -1.19 -15.38
N PHE A 7 31.29 -1.62 -16.64
CA PHE A 7 30.01 -1.69 -17.36
C PHE A 7 29.04 -2.70 -16.73
N MET A 8 29.50 -3.88 -16.29
CA MET A 8 28.62 -4.82 -15.60
C MET A 8 28.16 -4.30 -14.23
N LEU A 9 29.02 -3.64 -13.46
CA LEU A 9 28.64 -3.07 -12.17
C LEU A 9 27.63 -1.92 -12.32
N ALA A 10 27.81 -1.06 -13.32
CA ALA A 10 26.84 -0.02 -13.63
C ALA A 10 25.47 -0.62 -14.04
N TRP A 11 25.47 -1.72 -14.80
CA TRP A 11 24.23 -2.40 -15.22
C TRP A 11 23.47 -3.00 -14.03
N VAL A 12 24.17 -3.58 -13.07
CA VAL A 12 23.56 -4.12 -11.83
C VAL A 12 23.02 -2.97 -10.96
N CYS A 13 23.71 -1.83 -10.88
CA CYS A 13 23.22 -0.66 -10.15
C CYS A 13 21.98 -0.01 -10.79
N PHE A 14 21.88 0.01 -12.13
CA PHE A 14 20.71 0.54 -12.85
C PHE A 14 19.49 -0.40 -12.82
N HIS A 15 19.67 -1.69 -12.55
CA HIS A 15 18.57 -2.65 -12.36
C HIS A 15 18.08 -2.76 -10.92
N SER A 16 18.73 -2.08 -9.99
CA SER A 16 18.14 -1.78 -8.70
C SER A 16 17.25 -0.55 -8.84
N GLU A 17 16.18 -0.64 -9.64
CA GLU A 17 15.04 0.27 -9.46
C GLU A 17 14.52 0.01 -8.04
N ALA A 18 15.00 0.80 -7.09
CA ALA A 18 14.32 0.95 -5.82
C ALA A 18 12.93 1.48 -6.17
N TYR A 19 11.97 0.56 -6.26
CA TYR A 19 10.60 0.80 -6.69
C TYR A 19 10.10 2.07 -6.00
N GLN A 20 10.05 3.18 -6.73
CA GLN A 20 9.63 4.46 -6.16
C GLN A 20 8.22 4.26 -5.63
N PRO A 21 7.90 4.74 -4.41
CA PRO A 21 6.57 4.53 -3.86
C PRO A 21 5.53 5.10 -4.82
N SER A 22 4.66 4.24 -5.33
CA SER A 22 3.60 4.64 -6.26
C SER A 22 2.52 5.43 -5.54
N ARG A 23 1.76 6.23 -6.31
CA ARG A 23 0.57 6.92 -5.79
C ARG A 23 -0.49 5.88 -5.45
N LEU A 24 -1.31 6.16 -4.44
CA LEU A 24 -2.36 5.25 -3.99
C LEU A 24 -3.31 4.85 -5.14
N MET A 25 -3.65 5.78 -6.03
CA MET A 25 -4.52 5.45 -7.19
C MET A 25 -3.89 4.37 -8.09
N HIS A 26 -2.61 4.50 -8.42
CA HIS A 26 -1.89 3.54 -9.27
C HIS A 26 -1.74 2.20 -8.56
N PHE A 27 -1.42 2.24 -7.26
CA PHE A 27 -1.40 1.03 -6.44
C PHE A 27 -2.75 0.30 -6.53
N VAL A 28 -3.87 0.98 -6.26
CA VAL A 28 -5.22 0.35 -6.32
C VAL A 28 -5.54 -0.21 -7.69
N ASP A 29 -5.15 0.47 -8.77
CA ASP A 29 -5.37 0.01 -10.14
C ASP A 29 -4.53 -1.24 -10.45
N ASP A 30 -3.24 -1.23 -10.08
CA ASP A 30 -2.32 -2.36 -10.24
C ASP A 30 -2.79 -3.58 -9.47
N CYS A 31 -3.27 -3.39 -8.24
CA CYS A 31 -3.85 -4.45 -7.39
C CYS A 31 -5.12 -5.07 -7.99
N ARG A 32 -5.79 -4.39 -8.92
CA ARG A 32 -7.01 -4.86 -9.58
C ARG A 32 -6.77 -5.37 -10.99
N SER A 33 -5.56 -5.18 -11.53
CA SER A 33 -5.22 -5.60 -12.88
C SER A 33 -5.31 -7.12 -13.02
N GLU A 34 -6.18 -7.57 -13.93
CA GLU A 34 -6.28 -8.98 -14.30
C GLU A 34 -5.15 -9.41 -15.25
N GLN A 35 -4.51 -8.43 -15.90
CA GLN A 35 -3.51 -8.67 -16.93
C GLN A 35 -2.13 -9.02 -16.34
N HIS A 36 -1.86 -8.66 -15.07
CA HIS A 36 -0.54 -8.78 -14.45
C HIS A 36 -0.65 -9.53 -13.10
N SER A 37 -0.79 -10.85 -13.16
CA SER A 37 -0.99 -11.72 -11.99
C SER A 37 0.10 -11.58 -10.93
N ALA A 38 1.36 -11.40 -11.34
CA ALA A 38 2.49 -11.18 -10.42
C ALA A 38 2.39 -9.86 -9.65
N LEU A 39 1.97 -8.77 -10.32
CA LEU A 39 1.74 -7.47 -9.66
C LEU A 39 0.58 -7.54 -8.67
N ARG A 40 -0.51 -8.23 -9.06
CA ARG A 40 -1.65 -8.48 -8.17
C ARG A 40 -1.23 -9.24 -6.91
N GLN A 41 -0.46 -10.30 -7.06
CA GLN A 41 0.07 -11.08 -5.93
C GLN A 41 0.98 -10.24 -5.03
N GLY A 42 1.87 -9.43 -5.62
CA GLY A 42 2.74 -8.51 -4.88
C GLY A 42 1.94 -7.50 -4.05
N CYS A 43 0.91 -6.89 -4.63
CA CYS A 43 0.04 -5.98 -3.90
C CYS A 43 -0.74 -6.69 -2.78
N GLN A 44 -1.36 -7.84 -3.06
CA GLN A 44 -2.11 -8.58 -2.04
C GLN A 44 -1.20 -8.99 -0.88
N GLY A 45 0.04 -9.41 -1.17
CA GLY A 45 1.06 -9.68 -0.16
C GLY A 45 1.41 -8.45 0.68
N TYR A 46 1.60 -7.29 0.03
CA TYR A 46 1.82 -6.03 0.74
C TYR A 46 0.65 -5.68 1.67
N LEU A 47 -0.59 -5.70 1.16
CA LEU A 47 -1.78 -5.38 1.96
C LEU A 47 -1.99 -6.35 3.11
N PHE A 48 -1.69 -7.63 2.89
CA PHE A 48 -1.73 -8.63 3.94
C PHE A 48 -0.73 -8.31 5.05
N GLY A 49 0.54 -8.12 4.72
CA GLY A 49 1.59 -7.80 5.70
C GLY A 49 1.34 -6.46 6.40
N PHE A 50 0.83 -5.47 5.68
CA PHE A 50 0.46 -4.17 6.23
C PHE A 50 -0.67 -4.27 7.27
N LEU A 51 -1.75 -4.98 6.93
CA LEU A 51 -2.86 -5.20 7.84
C LEU A 51 -2.46 -6.03 9.06
N ASP A 52 -1.63 -7.05 8.87
CA ASP A 52 -1.13 -7.88 9.97
C ASP A 52 -0.29 -7.04 10.94
N ALA A 53 0.62 -6.22 10.42
CA ALA A 53 1.42 -5.31 11.23
C ALA A 53 0.54 -4.32 12.03
N LEU A 54 -0.49 -3.73 11.40
CA LEU A 54 -1.44 -2.85 12.09
C LEU A 54 -2.26 -3.56 13.15
N LYS A 55 -2.68 -4.81 12.91
CA LYS A 55 -3.45 -5.60 13.88
C LYS A 55 -2.62 -6.00 15.09
N LEU A 56 -1.34 -6.32 14.87
CA LEU A 56 -0.39 -6.65 15.94
C LEU A 56 -0.03 -5.41 16.77
N ASN A 57 0.12 -4.26 16.12
CA ASN A 57 0.47 -3.00 16.78
C ASN A 57 -0.42 -1.85 16.26
N PRO A 58 -1.67 -1.75 16.75
CA PRO A 58 -2.58 -0.68 16.34
C PRO A 58 -1.99 0.70 16.65
N PRO A 59 -2.03 1.65 15.69
CA PRO A 59 -1.63 3.03 15.95
C PRO A 59 -2.46 3.66 17.07
N HIS A 60 -1.87 4.62 17.78
CA HIS A 60 -2.56 5.33 18.85
C HIS A 60 -3.79 6.06 18.30
N GLY A 61 -4.94 5.89 18.96
CA GLY A 61 -6.20 6.49 18.51
C GLY A 61 -6.92 5.73 17.40
N VAL A 62 -6.45 4.52 17.05
CA VAL A 62 -7.14 3.59 16.16
C VAL A 62 -7.79 2.46 16.96
N ASP A 63 -9.06 2.18 16.69
CA ASP A 63 -9.80 1.06 17.27
C ASP A 63 -9.30 -0.27 16.68
N GLY A 64 -8.63 -1.05 17.51
CA GLY A 64 -8.13 -2.38 17.15
C GLY A 64 -9.23 -3.36 16.72
N GLN A 65 -10.47 -3.24 17.24
CA GLN A 65 -11.58 -4.08 16.80
C GLN A 65 -12.01 -3.73 15.37
N CYS A 66 -12.03 -2.44 15.02
CA CYS A 66 -12.26 -2.00 13.66
C CYS A 66 -11.20 -2.55 12.69
N LEU A 67 -9.92 -2.60 13.10
CA LEU A 67 -8.85 -3.18 12.28
C LEU A 67 -9.09 -4.65 11.95
N GLN A 68 -9.67 -5.43 12.87
CA GLN A 68 -9.93 -6.87 12.65
C GLN A 68 -10.94 -7.14 11.53
N ALA A 69 -11.84 -6.19 11.25
CA ALA A 69 -12.84 -6.33 10.19
C ALA A 69 -12.24 -6.24 8.76
N TRP A 70 -11.02 -5.75 8.62
CA TRP A 70 -10.38 -5.57 7.32
C TRP A 70 -9.57 -6.79 6.88
N ASN A 71 -9.70 -7.12 5.60
CA ASN A 71 -8.82 -8.02 4.86
C ASN A 71 -8.36 -7.31 3.57
N PRO A 72 -7.36 -7.84 2.84
CA PRO A 72 -6.80 -7.17 1.66
C PRO A 72 -7.86 -6.80 0.61
N ASP A 73 -8.80 -7.70 0.32
CA ASP A 73 -9.80 -7.50 -0.73
C ASP A 73 -10.87 -6.46 -0.32
N THR A 74 -11.33 -6.49 0.94
CA THR A 74 -12.29 -5.52 1.46
C THR A 74 -11.66 -4.13 1.58
N LEU A 75 -10.40 -4.06 2.03
CA LEU A 75 -9.62 -2.83 2.08
C LEU A 75 -9.42 -2.25 0.68
N LEU A 76 -8.96 -3.05 -0.28
CA LEU A 76 -8.75 -2.62 -1.66
C LEU A 76 -10.04 -2.12 -2.30
N THR A 77 -11.16 -2.79 -2.04
CA THR A 77 -12.49 -2.35 -2.50
C THR A 77 -12.85 -0.99 -1.92
N ALA A 78 -12.65 -0.81 -0.61
CA ALA A 78 -12.98 0.43 0.09
C ALA A 78 -12.08 1.61 -0.31
N LEU A 79 -10.78 1.38 -0.50
CA LEU A 79 -9.82 2.38 -0.99
C LEU A 79 -10.24 2.91 -2.37
N GLY A 80 -10.60 2.03 -3.30
CA GLY A 80 -11.07 2.47 -4.62
C GLY A 80 -12.37 3.27 -4.57
N LYS A 81 -13.27 3.02 -3.59
CA LYS A 81 -14.45 3.86 -3.36
C LYS A 81 -14.06 5.21 -2.75
N ALA A 82 -13.16 5.21 -1.77
CA ALA A 82 -12.71 6.41 -1.08
C ALA A 82 -11.97 7.38 -2.02
N ILE A 83 -11.15 6.87 -2.94
CA ILE A 83 -10.45 7.67 -3.95
C ILE A 83 -11.44 8.35 -4.89
N LYS A 84 -12.51 7.66 -5.31
CA LYS A 84 -13.56 8.27 -6.14
C LYS A 84 -14.29 9.41 -5.43
N GLN A 85 -14.52 9.26 -4.13
CA GLN A 85 -15.19 10.27 -3.30
C GLN A 85 -14.25 11.43 -2.92
N ARG A 86 -12.97 11.14 -2.70
CA ARG A 86 -11.92 12.09 -2.30
C ARG A 86 -10.66 11.86 -3.14
N PRO A 87 -10.59 12.43 -4.37
CA PRO A 87 -9.47 12.20 -5.28
C PRO A 87 -8.10 12.58 -4.72
N GLU A 88 -8.03 13.54 -3.78
CA GLU A 88 -6.79 13.91 -3.09
C GLU A 88 -6.15 12.74 -2.32
N LEU A 89 -6.96 11.81 -1.81
CA LEU A 89 -6.44 10.59 -1.17
C LEU A 89 -5.63 9.75 -2.16
N GLY A 90 -6.09 9.66 -3.40
CA GLY A 90 -5.41 8.92 -4.48
C GLY A 90 -4.06 9.52 -4.89
N LYS A 91 -3.83 10.81 -4.60
CA LYS A 91 -2.58 11.51 -4.90
C LYS A 91 -1.51 11.31 -3.83
N GLN A 92 -1.85 10.75 -2.67
CA GLN A 92 -0.85 10.43 -1.64
C GLN A 92 -0.03 9.21 -2.06
N TYR A 93 1.15 9.01 -1.45
CA TYR A 93 1.85 7.73 -1.58
C TYR A 93 0.98 6.61 -1.00
N TYR A 94 1.05 5.40 -1.55
CA TYR A 94 0.10 4.35 -1.18
C TYR A 94 0.11 4.07 0.34
N TYR A 95 1.27 4.04 1.00
CA TYR A 95 1.37 3.76 2.44
C TYR A 95 0.73 4.87 3.28
N GLU A 96 0.98 6.14 2.94
CA GLU A 96 0.37 7.32 3.55
C GLU A 96 -1.15 7.31 3.37
N GLY A 97 -1.60 7.07 2.13
CA GLY A 97 -3.02 7.07 1.81
C GLY A 97 -3.79 5.93 2.46
N ILE A 98 -3.18 4.74 2.58
CA ILE A 98 -3.79 3.61 3.31
C ILE A 98 -3.89 3.94 4.80
N ASN A 99 -2.83 4.49 5.41
CA ASN A 99 -2.86 4.92 6.82
C ASN A 99 -3.94 5.99 7.05
N ALA A 100 -3.95 7.06 6.26
CA ALA A 100 -4.94 8.12 6.39
C ALA A 100 -6.39 7.61 6.21
N PHE A 101 -6.57 6.63 5.32
CA PHE A 101 -7.86 5.94 5.17
C PHE A 101 -8.23 5.18 6.44
N ILE A 102 -7.33 4.34 6.97
CA ILE A 102 -7.55 3.54 8.18
C ILE A 102 -7.80 4.43 9.41
N ASP A 103 -7.00 5.47 9.61
CA ASP A 103 -7.19 6.43 10.70
C ASP A 103 -8.57 7.08 10.65
N THR A 104 -9.08 7.36 9.44
CA THR A 104 -10.44 7.89 9.28
C THR A 104 -11.50 6.84 9.59
N GLN A 105 -11.34 5.61 9.08
CA GLN A 105 -12.37 4.56 9.22
C GLN A 105 -12.43 3.97 10.63
N CYS A 106 -11.28 3.90 11.29
CA CYS A 106 -11.11 3.23 12.57
C CYS A 106 -10.70 4.19 13.68
N ALA A 107 -10.95 5.51 13.54
CA ALA A 107 -10.74 6.46 14.63
C ALA A 107 -11.46 5.99 15.90
N ALA A 108 -10.69 5.79 16.98
CA ALA A 108 -11.23 5.47 18.28
C ALA A 108 -12.13 6.63 18.73
N ARG A 109 -13.38 6.32 19.09
CA ARG A 109 -14.26 7.34 19.68
C ARG A 109 -13.71 7.72 21.04
N PRO A 110 -13.65 9.03 21.38
CA PRO A 110 -13.38 9.41 22.76
C PRO A 110 -14.47 8.79 23.64
N SER A 111 -14.05 8.05 24.66
CA SER A 111 -14.93 7.58 25.72
C SER A 111 -15.54 8.82 26.40
N SER A 112 -16.86 9.01 26.22
CA SER A 112 -17.65 10.03 26.92
C SER A 112 -17.63 9.82 28.43
#